data_AF-A0A0K0E2I3-F1
#
_entry.id   AF-A0A0K0E2I3-F1
#
_cell.length_a   1.000
_cell.length_b   1.000
_cell.length_c   1.000
_cell.angle_alpha   90.00
_cell.angle_beta   90.00
_cell.angle_gamma   90.00
#
_symmetry.space_group_name_H-M   'P 1'
#
loop_
_entity.id
_entity.type
_entity.pdbx_description
1 polymer ?
#
loop_
_entity_poly.entity_id
_entity_poly.type
_entity_poly.pdbx_seq_one_letter_code
_entity_poly.pdbx_strand_id
1 'polypeptide(L)'
;MDNIINKTNIVEVHFTAFDAFLISFDVISFIIYFMISIIFSIKLLKKSKARSEPSTFELHFIVNFIFDVIQTSIIIFYQKFLHWGLFTDFYMEHKWVEKWYAPMLYSSIASAILGNMVCVINRYVALCHCTFYMKKWTLNWSYLLIITQTILPFIMFSFNFWFKAEKVYAASLKVYIFMVTDPTVSMINNGLISFLSGVASIITISMNLIIISKYDKLMNNITKNEKSKRISMLFYAIFITLTLAALSIQQSVRLFFVFYKYQIGLYLVTYYLFIIVPLIGCVQPYILLILSKSVRKDFGRFYFGWIYKNEVCTNKTKGTTFISKKNKVTDCII
;
A
#
# COMPACT_ATOMS: atom_id res chain seq x y z
N MET A 1 -39.53 15.99 -12.93
CA MET A 1 -39.53 16.83 -11.71
C MET A 1 -38.26 17.64 -11.74
N ASP A 2 -38.31 18.78 -12.41
CA ASP A 2 -37.20 19.73 -12.50
C ASP A 2 -37.11 20.49 -11.17
N ASN A 3 -36.46 19.88 -10.18
CA ASN A 3 -35.87 20.65 -9.11
C ASN A 3 -34.72 21.43 -9.75
N ILE A 4 -35.04 22.63 -10.23
CA ILE A 4 -34.09 23.68 -10.50
C ILE A 4 -33.26 23.81 -9.23
N ILE A 5 -32.06 23.22 -9.25
CA ILE A 5 -31.08 23.29 -8.18
C ILE A 5 -30.87 24.78 -7.94
N ASN A 6 -31.39 25.25 -6.81
CA ASN A 6 -31.16 26.60 -6.33
C ASN A 6 -29.66 26.87 -6.40
N LYS A 7 -29.31 27.86 -7.23
CA LYS A 7 -27.93 28.29 -7.47
C LYS A 7 -27.24 28.50 -6.12
N THR A 8 -26.07 27.87 -5.99
CA THR A 8 -25.04 28.17 -4.99
C THR A 8 -25.51 28.10 -3.54
N ASN A 9 -25.76 26.89 -3.03
CA ASN A 9 -25.34 26.63 -1.65
C ASN A 9 -23.82 26.82 -1.63
N ILE A 10 -23.35 27.99 -1.20
CA ILE A 10 -21.94 28.23 -0.93
C ILE A 10 -21.55 27.19 0.11
N VAL A 11 -20.77 26.20 -0.30
CA VAL A 11 -20.21 25.24 0.65
C VAL A 11 -19.13 26.00 1.40
N GLU A 12 -19.42 26.32 2.65
CA GLU A 12 -18.40 26.84 3.55
C GLU A 12 -17.24 25.83 3.62
N VAL A 13 -16.02 26.34 3.51
CA VAL A 13 -14.81 25.51 3.65
C VAL A 13 -14.77 24.94 5.06
N HIS A 14 -15.10 23.66 5.20
CA HIS A 14 -15.10 22.95 6.48
C HIS A 14 -13.87 22.05 6.57
N PHE A 15 -12.72 22.66 6.88
CA PHE A 15 -11.46 21.96 7.09
C PHE A 15 -11.20 21.82 8.60
N THR A 16 -11.35 20.60 9.14
CA THR A 16 -11.20 20.39 10.59
C THR A 16 -9.74 20.19 10.97
N ALA A 17 -9.42 20.40 12.25
CA ALA A 17 -8.10 20.04 12.79
C ALA A 17 -7.78 18.54 12.63
N PHE A 18 -8.82 17.69 12.64
CA PHE A 18 -8.68 16.25 12.38
C PHE A 18 -8.27 15.97 10.94
N ASP A 19 -8.84 16.68 9.96
CA ASP A 19 -8.42 16.58 8.55
C ASP A 19 -6.96 17.00 8.36
N ALA A 20 -6.57 18.12 9.00
CA ALA A 20 -5.20 18.61 8.98
C ALA A 20 -4.22 17.56 9.52
N PHE A 21 -4.58 16.91 10.64
CA PHE A 21 -3.80 15.82 11.22
C PHE A 21 -3.69 14.63 10.27
N LEU A 22 -4.81 14.16 9.70
CA LEU A 22 -4.81 13.02 8.78
C LEU A 22 -3.95 13.27 7.54
N ILE A 23 -4.05 14.45 6.92
CA ILE A 23 -3.23 14.79 5.75
C ILE A 23 -1.75 14.87 6.14
N SER A 24 -1.44 15.49 7.27
CA SER A 24 -0.07 15.60 7.74
C SER A 24 0.53 14.22 7.98
N PHE A 25 -0.25 13.32 8.59
CA PHE A 25 0.11 11.92 8.75
C PHE A 25 0.31 11.23 7.40
N ASP A 26 -0.64 11.35 6.46
CA ASP A 26 -0.54 10.77 5.11
C ASP A 26 0.74 11.23 4.41
N VAL A 27 1.02 12.54 4.39
CA VAL A 27 2.19 13.14 3.73
C VAL A 27 3.50 12.62 4.35
N ILE A 28 3.63 12.65 5.68
CA ILE A 28 4.84 12.15 6.36
C ILE A 28 5.03 10.65 6.08
N SER A 29 3.93 9.88 6.10
CA SER A 29 3.95 8.44 5.83
C SER A 29 4.45 8.15 4.42
N PHE A 30 3.93 8.85 3.41
CA PHE A 30 4.34 8.67 2.02
C PHE A 30 5.76 9.18 1.75
N ILE A 31 6.26 10.20 2.47
CA ILE A 31 7.68 10.58 2.42
C ILE A 31 8.55 9.42 2.90
N ILE A 32 8.22 8.82 4.05
CA ILE A 32 8.97 7.67 4.58
C ILE A 32 8.85 6.47 3.64
N TYR A 33 7.67 6.22 3.07
CA TYR A 33 7.45 5.15 2.10
C TYR A 33 8.33 5.35 0.87
N PHE A 34 8.34 6.56 0.30
CA PHE A 34 9.18 6.92 -0.84
C PHE A 34 10.67 6.73 -0.53
N MET A 35 11.12 7.14 0.66
CA MET A 35 12.50 6.96 1.11
C MET A 35 12.91 5.48 1.16
N ILE A 36 12.05 4.61 1.70
CA ILE A 36 12.31 3.16 1.71
C ILE A 36 12.33 2.60 0.28
N SER A 37 11.40 3.03 -0.57
CA SER A 37 11.34 2.64 -1.98
C SER A 37 12.61 3.02 -2.75
N ILE A 38 13.20 4.20 -2.48
CA ILE A 38 14.50 4.59 -3.04
C ILE A 38 15.60 3.61 -2.60
N ILE A 39 15.70 3.30 -1.29
CA ILE A 39 16.71 2.36 -0.78
C ILE A 39 16.57 1.00 -1.45
N PHE A 40 15.33 0.50 -1.57
CA PHE A 40 15.04 -0.76 -2.23
C PHE A 40 15.37 -0.73 -3.72
N SER A 41 15.10 0.37 -4.41
CA SER A 41 15.47 0.55 -5.81
C SER A 41 16.99 0.49 -6.00
N ILE A 42 17.75 1.21 -5.17
CA ILE A 42 19.22 1.18 -5.20
C ILE A 42 19.75 -0.22 -4.89
N LYS A 43 19.14 -0.92 -3.93
CA LYS A 43 19.51 -2.30 -3.57
C LYS A 43 19.25 -3.26 -4.73
N LEU A 44 18.14 -3.12 -5.44
CA LEU A 44 17.82 -3.89 -6.65
C LEU A 44 18.85 -3.64 -7.75
N LEU A 45 19.21 -2.38 -8.01
CA LEU A 45 20.22 -2.01 -9.01
C LEU A 45 21.61 -2.57 -8.68
N LYS A 46 22.02 -2.52 -7.40
CA LYS A 46 23.31 -3.09 -6.95
C LYS A 46 23.32 -4.61 -7.02
N LYS A 47 22.23 -5.26 -6.61
CA LYS A 47 22.09 -6.73 -6.65
C LYS A 47 22.00 -7.28 -8.07
N SER A 48 21.42 -6.56 -9.02
CA SER A 48 21.41 -6.99 -10.43
C SER A 48 22.82 -7.28 -10.97
N LYS A 49 23.88 -6.73 -10.35
CA LYS A 49 25.27 -6.99 -10.69
C LYS A 49 25.88 -8.22 -9.99
N ALA A 50 25.32 -8.64 -8.86
CA ALA A 50 25.77 -9.79 -8.08
C ALA A 50 24.78 -10.95 -8.26
N ARG A 51 25.23 -12.11 -8.77
CA ARG A 51 24.37 -13.28 -9.07
C ARG A 51 23.68 -13.95 -7.86
N SER A 52 23.51 -13.27 -6.72
CA SER A 52 22.97 -13.82 -5.47
C SER A 52 21.65 -13.17 -5.01
N GLU A 53 20.64 -14.06 -4.88
CA GLU A 53 19.30 -13.92 -4.27
C GLU A 53 18.27 -12.96 -4.90
N PRO A 54 17.07 -13.45 -5.26
CA PRO A 54 15.96 -12.62 -5.74
C PRO A 54 15.40 -11.72 -4.62
N SER A 55 15.58 -10.41 -4.76
CA SER A 55 14.96 -9.38 -3.91
C SER A 55 13.56 -9.01 -4.43
N THR A 56 12.73 -10.02 -4.67
CA THR A 56 11.43 -9.82 -5.32
C THR A 56 10.41 -9.17 -4.42
N PHE A 57 10.54 -9.32 -3.09
CA PHE A 57 9.74 -8.53 -2.14
C PHE A 57 9.97 -7.04 -2.33
N GLU A 58 11.23 -6.60 -2.43
CA GLU A 58 11.57 -5.19 -2.60
C GLU A 58 10.90 -4.60 -3.86
N LEU A 59 10.83 -5.37 -4.95
CA LEU A 59 10.12 -4.99 -6.17
C LEU A 59 8.61 -4.84 -5.95
N HIS A 60 7.96 -5.84 -5.35
CA HIS A 60 6.52 -5.78 -5.05
C HIS A 60 6.17 -4.63 -4.10
N PHE A 61 7.03 -4.35 -3.11
CA PHE A 61 6.86 -3.25 -2.17
C PHE A 61 6.91 -1.88 -2.87
N ILE A 62 7.84 -1.69 -3.83
CA ILE A 62 7.94 -0.46 -4.63
C ILE A 62 6.72 -0.29 -5.53
N VAL A 63 6.25 -1.36 -6.17
CA VAL A 63 5.05 -1.29 -7.02
C VAL A 63 3.80 -1.00 -6.18
N ASN A 64 3.67 -1.63 -5.01
CA ASN A 64 2.56 -1.36 -4.11
C ASN A 64 2.56 0.10 -3.62
N PHE A 65 3.74 0.66 -3.32
CA PHE A 65 3.89 2.08 -3.02
C PHE A 65 3.30 2.97 -4.13
N ILE A 66 3.59 2.68 -5.40
CA ILE A 66 3.06 3.48 -6.53
C ILE A 66 1.53 3.42 -6.54
N PHE A 67 0.94 2.25 -6.36
CA PHE A 67 -0.52 2.11 -6.31
C PHE A 67 -1.14 2.77 -5.08
N ASP A 68 -0.53 2.65 -3.91
CA ASP A 68 -1.00 3.30 -2.68
C ASP A 68 -0.96 4.84 -2.82
N VAL A 69 0.07 5.39 -3.47
CA VAL A 69 0.15 6.82 -3.80
C VAL A 69 -0.95 7.20 -4.79
N ILE A 70 -1.08 6.49 -5.92
CA ILE A 70 -2.10 6.78 -6.94
C ILE A 70 -3.50 6.75 -6.31
N GLN A 71 -3.81 5.69 -5.56
CA GLN A 71 -5.08 5.51 -4.87
C GLN A 71 -5.34 6.64 -3.88
N THR A 72 -4.35 7.00 -3.07
CA THR A 72 -4.49 8.09 -2.10
C THR A 72 -4.66 9.44 -2.79
N SER A 73 -3.91 9.72 -3.85
CA SER A 73 -4.07 10.94 -4.65
C SER A 73 -5.45 11.03 -5.28
N ILE A 74 -6.00 9.92 -5.81
CA ILE A 74 -7.37 9.86 -6.33
C ILE A 74 -8.38 10.17 -5.23
N ILE A 75 -8.22 9.58 -4.04
CA ILE A 75 -9.13 9.84 -2.90
C ILE A 75 -9.04 11.30 -2.44
N ILE A 76 -7.85 11.86 -2.32
CA ILE A 76 -7.66 13.26 -1.93
C ILE A 76 -8.34 14.17 -2.95
N PHE A 77 -8.06 13.95 -4.23
CA PHE A 77 -8.60 14.77 -5.31
C PHE A 77 -10.12 14.64 -5.41
N TYR A 78 -10.65 13.45 -5.64
CA TYR A 78 -12.08 13.29 -5.89
C TYR A 78 -12.94 13.46 -4.64
N GLN A 79 -12.43 13.22 -3.43
CA GLN A 79 -13.28 13.14 -2.24
C GLN A 79 -12.89 14.15 -1.19
N LYS A 80 -11.62 14.21 -0.77
CA LYS A 80 -11.23 15.12 0.31
C LYS A 80 -11.34 16.60 -0.10
N PHE A 81 -10.92 16.96 -1.32
CA PHE A 81 -11.08 18.34 -1.80
C PHE A 81 -12.55 18.76 -1.85
N LEU A 82 -13.45 17.92 -2.38
CA LEU A 82 -14.89 18.18 -2.35
C LEU A 82 -15.46 18.27 -0.93
N HIS A 83 -15.01 17.39 -0.02
CA HIS A 83 -15.42 17.40 1.38
C HIS A 83 -15.06 18.72 2.07
N TRP A 84 -13.87 19.27 1.77
CA TRP A 84 -13.42 20.56 2.30
C TRP A 84 -13.97 21.77 1.54
N GLY A 85 -14.79 21.58 0.51
CA GLY A 85 -15.27 22.67 -0.34
C GLY A 85 -14.20 23.30 -1.24
N LEU A 86 -13.04 22.65 -1.41
CA LEU A 86 -11.98 23.09 -2.30
C LEU A 86 -12.24 22.67 -3.75
N PHE A 87 -11.91 23.56 -4.69
CA PHE A 87 -12.03 23.32 -6.14
C PHE A 87 -13.46 22.95 -6.60
N THR A 88 -14.49 23.28 -5.82
CA THR A 88 -15.89 22.97 -6.15
C THR A 88 -16.28 23.53 -7.52
N ASP A 89 -15.92 24.78 -7.82
CA ASP A 89 -16.15 25.41 -9.13
C ASP A 89 -15.49 24.64 -10.28
N PHE A 90 -14.23 24.22 -10.09
CA PHE A 90 -13.51 23.39 -11.07
C PHE A 90 -14.23 22.05 -11.31
N TYR A 91 -14.70 21.39 -10.25
CA TYR A 91 -15.48 20.16 -10.38
C TYR A 91 -16.83 20.41 -11.07
N MET A 92 -17.44 21.59 -10.90
CA MET A 92 -18.70 21.97 -11.55
C MET A 92 -18.53 22.27 -13.04
N GLU A 93 -17.44 22.91 -13.42
CA GLU A 93 -17.14 23.29 -14.81
C GLU A 93 -16.72 22.09 -15.67
N HIS A 94 -15.94 21.17 -15.10
CA HIS A 94 -15.26 20.13 -15.87
C HIS A 94 -15.89 18.74 -15.75
N LYS A 95 -16.87 18.45 -16.62
CA LYS A 95 -17.55 17.15 -16.71
C LYS A 95 -16.64 15.95 -17.02
N TRP A 96 -15.43 16.16 -17.54
CA TRP A 96 -14.50 15.05 -17.77
C TRP A 96 -14.06 14.39 -16.46
N VAL A 97 -14.04 15.14 -15.36
CA VAL A 97 -13.66 14.64 -14.03
C VAL A 97 -14.62 13.53 -13.58
N GLU A 98 -15.92 13.71 -13.80
CA GLU A 98 -16.98 12.71 -13.53
C GLU A 98 -16.72 11.37 -14.24
N LYS A 99 -16.19 11.41 -15.48
CA LYS A 99 -15.92 10.21 -16.29
C LYS A 99 -14.75 9.37 -15.75
N TRP A 100 -13.75 10.02 -15.15
CA TRP A 100 -12.53 9.35 -14.70
C TRP A 100 -12.59 8.85 -13.25
N TYR A 101 -13.51 9.38 -12.45
CA TYR A 101 -13.67 9.03 -11.04
C TYR A 101 -13.73 7.52 -10.79
N ALA A 102 -14.76 6.84 -11.31
CA ALA A 102 -15.00 5.44 -11.00
C ALA A 102 -13.92 4.49 -11.56
N PRO A 103 -13.52 4.58 -12.85
CA PRO A 103 -12.45 3.73 -13.38
C PRO A 103 -11.15 3.85 -12.59
N MET A 104 -10.71 5.08 -12.25
CA MET A 104 -9.46 5.30 -11.53
C MET A 104 -9.56 4.83 -10.07
N LEU A 105 -10.65 5.16 -9.37
CA LEU A 105 -10.82 4.81 -7.97
C LEU A 105 -10.89 3.30 -7.78
N TYR A 106 -11.78 2.60 -8.50
CA TYR A 106 -11.96 1.16 -8.29
C TYR A 106 -10.76 0.34 -8.78
N SER A 107 -10.16 0.71 -9.91
CA SER A 107 -8.95 0.02 -10.40
C SER A 107 -7.77 0.19 -9.44
N SER A 108 -7.51 1.40 -8.93
CA SER A 108 -6.41 1.64 -7.99
C SER A 108 -6.60 0.90 -6.67
N ILE A 109 -7.81 0.90 -6.10
CA ILE A 109 -8.13 0.11 -4.89
C ILE A 109 -7.87 -1.38 -5.13
N ALA A 110 -8.36 -1.93 -6.25
CA ALA A 110 -8.17 -3.33 -6.59
C ALA A 110 -6.70 -3.69 -6.85
N SER A 111 -5.94 -2.82 -7.49
CA SER A 111 -4.49 -2.99 -7.67
C SER A 111 -3.73 -3.01 -6.35
N ALA A 112 -4.11 -2.17 -5.38
CA ALA A 112 -3.53 -2.19 -4.05
C ALA A 112 -3.90 -3.45 -3.26
N ILE A 113 -5.15 -3.92 -3.36
CA ILE A 113 -5.58 -5.21 -2.77
C ILE A 113 -4.74 -6.36 -3.32
N LEU A 114 -4.60 -6.45 -4.65
CA LEU A 114 -3.82 -7.49 -5.31
C LEU A 114 -2.33 -7.40 -4.96
N GLY A 115 -1.77 -6.19 -4.90
CA GLY A 115 -0.38 -5.97 -4.50
C GLY A 115 -0.10 -6.45 -3.08
N ASN A 116 -0.98 -6.10 -2.15
CA ASN A 116 -0.92 -6.56 -0.76
C ASN A 116 -1.02 -8.09 -0.64
N MET A 117 -1.94 -8.70 -1.39
CA MET A 117 -2.04 -10.16 -1.47
C MET A 117 -0.73 -10.78 -1.99
N VAL A 118 -0.18 -10.27 -3.09
CA VAL A 118 1.08 -10.75 -3.67
C VAL A 118 2.24 -10.60 -2.70
N CYS A 119 2.33 -9.49 -1.95
CA CYS A 119 3.32 -9.29 -0.90
C CYS A 119 3.24 -10.38 0.18
N VAL A 120 2.04 -10.74 0.63
CA VAL A 120 1.86 -11.83 1.61
C VAL A 120 2.22 -13.19 1.02
N ILE A 121 1.78 -13.49 -0.21
CA ILE A 121 2.14 -14.74 -0.91
C ILE A 121 3.66 -14.86 -1.04
N ASN A 122 4.34 -13.78 -1.46
CA ASN A 122 5.79 -13.74 -1.56
C ASN A 122 6.46 -14.07 -0.21
N ARG A 123 5.99 -13.49 0.89
CA ARG A 123 6.50 -13.79 2.24
C ARG A 123 6.22 -15.22 2.67
N TYR A 124 5.02 -15.73 2.39
CA TYR A 124 4.66 -17.11 2.66
C TYR A 124 5.60 -18.09 1.96
N VAL A 125 5.81 -17.92 0.64
CA VAL A 125 6.70 -18.81 -0.13
C VAL A 125 8.14 -18.69 0.34
N ALA A 126 8.62 -17.48 0.67
CA ALA A 126 9.96 -17.28 1.20
C ALA A 126 10.19 -17.99 2.55
N LEU A 127 9.17 -18.04 3.42
CA LEU A 127 9.26 -18.66 4.74
C LEU A 127 9.04 -20.18 4.67
N CYS A 128 7.95 -20.63 4.07
CA CYS A 128 7.52 -22.03 4.09
C CYS A 128 8.20 -22.89 3.01
N HIS A 129 8.62 -22.29 1.89
CA HIS A 129 9.13 -23.00 0.72
C HIS A 129 10.43 -22.37 0.21
N CYS A 130 11.40 -22.12 1.09
CA CYS A 130 12.67 -21.45 0.75
C CYS A 130 13.38 -22.02 -0.50
N THR A 131 13.44 -23.35 -0.66
CA THR A 131 14.04 -23.99 -1.85
C THR A 131 13.28 -23.66 -3.13
N PHE A 132 11.94 -23.64 -3.08
CA PHE A 132 11.10 -23.22 -4.21
C PHE A 132 11.30 -21.73 -4.48
N TYR A 133 11.29 -20.90 -3.44
CA TYR A 133 11.49 -19.46 -3.55
C TYR A 133 12.81 -19.14 -4.27
N MET A 134 13.90 -19.75 -3.83
CA MET A 134 15.23 -19.52 -4.39
C MET A 134 15.38 -20.00 -5.85
N LYS A 135 14.71 -21.11 -6.23
CA LYS A 135 14.86 -21.71 -7.57
C LYS A 135 13.81 -21.24 -8.58
N LYS A 136 12.56 -21.05 -8.16
CA LYS A 136 11.40 -20.83 -9.03
C LYS A 136 10.81 -19.43 -8.91
N TRP A 137 10.95 -18.75 -7.78
CA TRP A 137 10.46 -17.36 -7.64
C TRP A 137 11.45 -16.38 -8.27
N THR A 138 11.45 -16.33 -9.61
CA THR A 138 12.34 -15.48 -10.38
C THR A 138 11.80 -14.05 -10.50
N LEU A 139 12.66 -13.15 -10.99
CA LEU A 139 12.26 -11.78 -11.31
C LEU A 139 11.17 -11.74 -12.39
N ASN A 140 11.22 -12.64 -13.38
CA ASN A 140 10.21 -12.76 -14.43
C ASN A 140 8.82 -13.11 -13.87
N TRP A 141 8.75 -14.03 -12.90
CA TRP A 141 7.50 -14.33 -12.19
C TRP A 141 6.97 -13.11 -11.43
N SER A 142 7.86 -12.32 -10.85
CA SER A 142 7.48 -11.11 -10.13
C SER A 142 6.92 -10.04 -11.08
N TYR A 143 7.54 -9.87 -12.25
CA TYR A 143 7.01 -8.98 -13.31
C TYR A 143 5.65 -9.44 -13.83
N LEU A 144 5.45 -10.75 -14.03
CA LEU A 144 4.16 -11.30 -14.43
C LEU A 144 3.07 -10.98 -13.39
N LEU A 145 3.36 -11.13 -12.09
CA LEU A 145 2.43 -10.78 -11.02
C LEU A 145 2.13 -9.28 -10.97
N ILE A 146 3.12 -8.42 -11.23
CA ILE A 146 2.94 -6.96 -11.30
C ILE A 146 2.06 -6.55 -12.49
N ILE A 147 2.29 -7.17 -13.65
CA ILE A 147 1.48 -6.95 -14.85
C ILE A 147 0.03 -7.38 -14.56
N THR A 148 -0.17 -8.55 -13.96
CA THR A 148 -1.50 -9.01 -13.54
C THR A 148 -2.14 -8.06 -12.51
N GLN A 149 -1.41 -7.62 -11.50
CA GLN A 149 -1.86 -6.65 -10.50
C GLN A 149 -2.34 -5.34 -11.14
N THR A 150 -1.76 -4.94 -12.27
CA THR A 150 -2.10 -3.68 -12.96
C THR A 150 -3.22 -3.85 -13.96
N ILE A 151 -3.08 -4.83 -14.86
CA ILE A 151 -3.99 -5.02 -16.00
C ILE A 151 -5.33 -5.61 -15.56
N LEU A 152 -5.33 -6.56 -14.62
CA LEU A 152 -6.56 -7.22 -14.21
C LEU A 152 -7.58 -6.24 -13.61
N PRO A 153 -7.24 -5.38 -12.63
CA PRO A 153 -8.14 -4.34 -12.15
C PRO A 153 -8.61 -3.38 -13.22
N PHE A 154 -7.72 -2.97 -14.13
CA PHE A 154 -8.08 -2.07 -15.22
C PHE A 154 -9.14 -2.69 -16.13
N ILE A 155 -8.98 -3.95 -16.52
CA ILE A 155 -9.97 -4.70 -17.32
C ILE A 155 -11.27 -4.87 -16.53
N MET A 156 -11.18 -5.33 -15.27
CA MET A 156 -12.35 -5.58 -14.42
C MET A 156 -13.23 -4.34 -14.26
N PHE A 157 -12.65 -3.14 -14.16
CA PHE A 157 -13.39 -1.89 -13.95
C PHE A 157 -13.52 -1.03 -15.21
N SER A 158 -13.11 -1.52 -16.37
CA SER A 158 -13.20 -0.80 -17.65
C SER A 158 -14.64 -0.45 -18.03
N PHE A 159 -15.63 -1.25 -17.63
CA PHE A 159 -17.05 -0.96 -17.87
C PHE A 159 -17.49 0.39 -17.29
N ASN A 160 -16.81 0.90 -16.25
CA ASN A 160 -17.10 2.21 -15.67
C ASN A 160 -16.87 3.38 -16.64
N PHE A 161 -16.12 3.21 -17.74
CA PHE A 161 -15.95 4.26 -18.75
C PHE A 161 -17.24 4.62 -19.50
N TRP A 162 -18.24 3.73 -19.50
CA TRP A 162 -19.53 3.93 -20.16
C TRP A 162 -20.62 4.50 -19.24
N PHE A 163 -20.36 4.59 -17.94
CA PHE A 163 -21.32 5.09 -16.95
C PHE A 163 -20.82 6.40 -16.34
N LYS A 164 -21.74 7.32 -16.06
CA LYS A 164 -21.40 8.62 -15.46
C LYS A 164 -21.44 8.51 -13.94
N ALA A 165 -20.43 9.09 -13.29
CA ALA A 165 -20.56 9.47 -11.89
C ALA A 165 -21.17 10.87 -11.81
N GLU A 166 -21.93 11.16 -10.76
CA GLU A 166 -22.45 12.49 -10.50
C GLU A 166 -22.02 12.95 -9.10
N LYS A 167 -21.96 14.27 -8.93
CA LYS A 167 -21.76 14.88 -7.62
C LYS A 167 -23.12 14.97 -6.95
N VAL A 168 -23.26 14.31 -5.81
CA VAL A 168 -24.48 14.37 -5.01
C VAL A 168 -24.19 15.15 -3.74
N TYR A 169 -25.07 16.09 -3.40
CA TYR A 169 -24.99 16.79 -2.13
C TYR A 169 -25.58 15.90 -1.02
N ALA A 170 -24.72 15.42 -0.12
CA ALA A 170 -25.12 14.64 1.04
C ALA A 170 -25.50 15.58 2.18
N ALA A 171 -26.79 15.96 2.26
CA ALA A 171 -27.30 16.91 3.25
C ALA A 171 -26.98 16.52 4.70
N SER A 172 -26.94 15.22 5.02
CA SER A 172 -26.58 14.72 6.36
C SER A 172 -25.14 15.01 6.77
N LEU A 173 -24.23 15.13 5.79
CA LEU A 173 -22.83 15.43 6.00
C LEU A 173 -22.47 16.87 5.56
N LYS A 174 -23.42 17.60 4.97
CA LYS A 174 -23.26 18.94 4.38
C LYS A 174 -22.15 19.05 3.31
N VAL A 175 -21.89 17.98 2.56
CA VAL A 175 -20.78 17.92 1.59
C VAL A 175 -21.20 17.33 0.25
N TYR A 176 -20.44 17.67 -0.81
CA TYR A 176 -20.56 17.00 -2.09
C TYR A 176 -19.73 15.72 -2.12
N ILE A 177 -20.29 14.65 -2.67
CA ILE A 177 -19.64 13.35 -2.81
C ILE A 177 -19.83 12.88 -4.25
N PHE A 178 -18.76 12.39 -4.88
CA PHE A 178 -18.91 11.67 -6.15
C PHE A 178 -19.48 10.28 -5.91
N MET A 179 -20.57 9.97 -6.62
CA MET A 179 -21.20 8.66 -6.60
C MET A 179 -21.49 8.18 -8.03
N VAL A 180 -21.42 6.86 -8.20
CA VAL A 180 -21.94 6.22 -9.42
C VAL A 180 -23.45 6.19 -9.30
N THR A 181 -24.15 6.85 -10.22
CA THR A 181 -25.61 7.06 -10.12
C THR A 181 -26.42 5.84 -10.48
N ASP A 182 -25.91 5.02 -11.41
CA ASP A 182 -26.55 3.76 -11.77
C ASP A 182 -26.41 2.76 -10.60
N PRO A 183 -27.54 2.34 -9.96
CA PRO A 183 -27.50 1.42 -8.84
C PRO A 183 -26.92 0.05 -9.21
N THR A 184 -27.17 -0.44 -10.43
CA THR A 184 -26.66 -1.72 -10.92
C THR A 184 -25.14 -1.68 -11.04
N VAL A 185 -24.60 -0.60 -11.61
CA VAL A 185 -23.16 -0.39 -11.76
C VAL A 185 -22.50 -0.23 -10.40
N SER A 186 -23.13 0.49 -9.47
CA SER A 186 -22.66 0.61 -8.08
C SER A 186 -22.66 -0.76 -7.38
N MET A 187 -23.68 -1.59 -7.56
CA MET A 187 -23.71 -2.96 -7.04
C MET A 187 -22.58 -3.82 -7.61
N ILE A 188 -22.36 -3.77 -8.94
CA ILE A 188 -21.28 -4.52 -9.59
C ILE A 188 -19.92 -4.08 -9.05
N ASN A 189 -19.65 -2.76 -8.96
CA ASN A 189 -18.39 -2.25 -8.45
C ASN A 189 -18.10 -2.71 -7.02
N ASN A 190 -19.06 -2.54 -6.11
CA ASN A 190 -18.91 -2.94 -4.71
C ASN A 190 -18.85 -4.47 -4.57
N GLY A 191 -19.60 -5.21 -5.38
CA GLY A 191 -19.55 -6.67 -5.46
C GLY A 191 -18.18 -7.19 -5.88
N LEU A 192 -17.59 -6.62 -6.93
CA LEU A 192 -16.26 -6.99 -7.41
C LEU A 192 -15.17 -6.70 -6.39
N ILE A 193 -15.17 -5.50 -5.78
CA ILE A 193 -14.18 -5.16 -4.75
C ILE A 193 -14.37 -6.02 -3.49
N SER A 194 -15.61 -6.25 -3.06
CA SER A 194 -15.91 -7.12 -1.91
C SER A 194 -15.43 -8.55 -2.17
N PHE A 195 -15.73 -9.11 -3.34
CA PHE A 195 -15.26 -10.42 -3.75
C PHE A 195 -13.73 -10.50 -3.81
N LEU A 196 -13.07 -9.53 -4.45
CA LEU A 196 -11.62 -9.49 -4.58
C LEU A 196 -10.92 -9.40 -3.22
N SER A 197 -11.37 -8.49 -2.35
CA SER A 197 -10.83 -8.35 -0.99
C SER A 197 -11.13 -9.57 -0.12
N GLY A 198 -12.30 -10.20 -0.26
CA GLY A 198 -12.67 -11.42 0.44
C GLY A 198 -11.79 -12.61 0.05
N VAL A 199 -11.59 -12.85 -1.25
CA VAL A 199 -10.69 -13.89 -1.76
C VAL A 199 -9.26 -13.64 -1.29
N ALA A 200 -8.77 -12.40 -1.42
CA ALA A 200 -7.44 -12.03 -0.94
C ALA A 200 -7.29 -12.27 0.57
N SER A 201 -8.30 -11.91 1.37
CA SER A 201 -8.31 -12.13 2.81
C SER A 201 -8.26 -13.64 3.15
N ILE A 202 -9.10 -14.46 2.52
CA ILE A 202 -9.12 -15.92 2.76
C ILE A 202 -7.77 -16.56 2.42
N ILE A 203 -7.18 -16.21 1.28
CA ILE A 203 -5.87 -16.73 0.86
C ILE A 203 -4.79 -16.34 1.88
N THR A 204 -4.74 -15.07 2.27
CA THR A 204 -3.71 -14.54 3.18
C THR A 204 -3.86 -15.06 4.62
N ILE A 205 -5.09 -15.21 5.11
CA ILE A 205 -5.39 -15.88 6.39
C ILE A 205 -4.88 -17.32 6.34
N SER A 206 -5.24 -18.08 5.30
CA SER A 206 -4.85 -19.48 5.15
C SER A 206 -3.33 -19.65 5.15
N MET A 207 -2.62 -18.79 4.41
CA MET A 207 -1.16 -18.80 4.37
C MET A 207 -0.53 -18.46 5.73
N ASN A 208 -1.05 -17.46 6.44
CA ASN A 208 -0.54 -17.11 7.77
C ASN A 208 -0.80 -18.21 8.80
N LEU A 209 -1.97 -18.86 8.78
CA LEU A 209 -2.25 -20.02 9.62
C LEU A 209 -1.26 -21.17 9.35
N ILE A 210 -0.92 -21.42 8.08
CA ILE A 210 0.09 -22.43 7.73
C ILE A 210 1.48 -22.04 8.28
N ILE A 211 1.90 -20.77 8.16
CA ILE A 211 3.18 -20.31 8.72
C ILE A 211 3.21 -20.53 10.24
N ILE A 212 2.13 -20.15 10.93
CA ILE A 212 2.01 -20.30 12.38
C ILE A 212 2.06 -21.79 12.76
N SER A 213 1.34 -22.66 12.07
CA SER A 213 1.34 -24.11 12.34
C SER A 213 2.71 -24.77 12.15
N LYS A 214 3.55 -24.22 11.28
CA LYS A 214 4.91 -24.72 11.01
C LYS A 214 6.00 -23.92 11.71
N TYR A 215 5.64 -23.01 12.62
CA TYR A 215 6.57 -22.04 13.19
C TYR A 215 7.79 -22.70 13.83
N ASP A 216 7.60 -23.71 14.69
CA ASP A 216 8.71 -24.39 15.37
C ASP A 216 9.67 -25.03 14.37
N LYS A 217 9.14 -25.76 13.38
CA LYS A 217 9.93 -26.36 12.30
C LYS A 217 10.69 -25.30 11.49
N LEU A 218 10.08 -24.14 11.24
CA LEU A 218 10.69 -23.05 10.49
C LEU A 218 11.71 -22.24 11.30
N MET A 219 11.66 -22.30 12.63
CA MET A 219 12.51 -21.51 13.53
C MET A 219 13.57 -22.34 14.27
N ASN A 220 13.55 -23.65 14.12
CA ASN A 220 14.60 -24.54 14.63
C ASN A 220 15.89 -24.39 13.82
N ASN A 221 17.03 -24.48 14.51
CA ASN A 221 18.39 -24.47 13.93
C ASN A 221 18.80 -23.23 13.12
N ILE A 222 18.06 -22.12 13.20
CA ILE A 222 18.45 -20.86 12.55
C ILE A 222 19.12 -19.92 13.54
N THR A 223 19.97 -19.04 13.02
CA THR A 223 20.65 -18.05 13.86
C THR A 223 19.65 -17.04 14.46
N LYS A 224 19.98 -16.46 15.62
CA LYS A 224 19.12 -15.44 16.28
C LYS A 224 18.76 -14.27 15.35
N ASN A 225 19.69 -13.86 14.49
CA ASN A 225 19.49 -12.77 13.53
C ASN A 225 18.49 -13.16 12.43
N GLU A 226 18.61 -14.36 11.87
CA GLU A 226 17.66 -14.86 10.87
C GLU A 226 16.27 -15.08 11.46
N LYS A 227 16.20 -15.60 12.70
CA LYS A 227 14.94 -15.76 13.44
C LYS A 227 14.21 -14.43 13.56
N SER A 228 14.90 -13.37 13.99
CA SER A 228 14.32 -12.03 14.08
C SER A 228 13.80 -11.52 12.73
N LYS A 229 14.54 -11.75 11.64
CA LYS A 229 14.12 -11.38 10.28
C LYS A 229 12.83 -12.12 9.86
N ARG A 230 12.74 -13.43 10.12
CA ARG A 230 11.57 -14.24 9.77
C ARG A 230 10.34 -13.87 10.59
N ILE A 231 10.51 -13.62 11.89
CA ILE A 231 9.44 -13.11 12.77
C ILE A 231 8.91 -11.76 12.26
N SER A 232 9.80 -10.86 11.86
CA SER A 232 9.41 -9.58 11.25
C SER A 232 8.59 -9.76 9.97
N MET A 233 8.93 -10.73 9.12
CA MET A 233 8.13 -11.03 7.92
C MET A 233 6.74 -11.56 8.27
N LEU A 234 6.63 -12.41 9.29
CA LEU A 234 5.34 -12.95 9.75
C LEU A 234 4.44 -11.84 10.30
N PHE A 235 4.94 -10.97 11.17
CA PHE A 235 4.16 -9.86 11.71
C PHE A 235 3.68 -8.88 10.62
N TYR A 236 4.54 -8.58 9.64
CA TYR A 236 4.13 -7.80 8.47
C TYR A 236 2.98 -8.50 7.71
N ALA A 237 3.10 -9.80 7.45
CA ALA A 237 2.07 -10.55 6.73
C ALA A 237 0.73 -10.64 7.50
N ILE A 238 0.77 -10.81 8.83
CA ILE A 238 -0.41 -10.79 9.69
C ILE A 238 -1.10 -9.43 9.62
N PHE A 239 -0.35 -8.34 9.73
CA PHE A 239 -0.92 -7.00 9.68
C PHE A 239 -1.63 -6.71 8.35
N ILE A 240 -0.98 -7.03 7.22
CA ILE A 240 -1.58 -6.86 5.89
C ILE A 240 -2.84 -7.72 5.76
N THR A 241 -2.86 -8.90 6.37
CA THR A 241 -4.04 -9.78 6.36
C THR A 241 -5.20 -9.21 7.16
N LEU A 242 -4.95 -8.68 8.36
CA LEU A 242 -5.97 -8.00 9.16
C LEU A 242 -6.56 -6.80 8.41
N THR A 243 -5.69 -6.08 7.72
CA THR A 243 -6.07 -4.95 6.88
C THR A 243 -6.96 -5.34 5.71
N LEU A 244 -6.61 -6.40 4.97
CA LEU A 244 -7.42 -6.94 3.88
C LEU A 244 -8.76 -7.49 4.38
N ALA A 245 -8.77 -8.12 5.56
CA ALA A 245 -10.00 -8.59 6.20
C ALA A 245 -10.92 -7.42 6.59
N ALA A 246 -10.37 -6.37 7.21
CA ALA A 246 -11.13 -5.17 7.55
C ALA A 246 -11.72 -4.49 6.29
N LEU A 247 -10.95 -4.41 5.21
CA LEU A 247 -11.42 -3.90 3.93
C LEU A 247 -12.54 -4.79 3.35
N SER A 248 -12.40 -6.11 3.40
CA SER A 248 -13.45 -7.03 2.92
C SER A 248 -14.76 -6.90 3.68
N ILE A 249 -14.69 -6.78 5.02
CA ILE A 249 -15.86 -6.53 5.87
C ILE A 249 -16.51 -5.19 5.49
N GLN A 250 -15.71 -4.13 5.38
CA GLN A 250 -16.21 -2.81 5.04
C GLN A 250 -16.92 -2.80 3.67
N GLN A 251 -16.36 -3.49 2.67
CA GLN A 251 -16.94 -3.54 1.32
C GLN A 251 -18.19 -4.41 1.26
N SER A 252 -18.25 -5.46 2.08
CA SER A 252 -19.45 -6.26 2.27
C SER A 252 -20.59 -5.46 2.91
N VAL A 253 -20.29 -4.64 3.93
CA VAL A 253 -21.26 -3.72 4.54
C VAL A 253 -21.73 -2.68 3.53
N ARG A 254 -20.82 -2.15 2.69
CA ARG A 254 -21.19 -1.23 1.62
C ARG A 254 -22.16 -1.87 0.63
N LEU A 255 -21.85 -3.08 0.16
CA LEU A 255 -22.71 -3.84 -0.74
C LEU A 255 -24.10 -4.10 -0.12
N PHE A 256 -24.14 -4.46 1.17
CA PHE A 256 -25.38 -4.60 1.93
C PHE A 256 -26.19 -3.29 1.92
N PHE A 257 -25.59 -2.14 2.20
CA PHE A 257 -26.30 -0.86 2.15
C PHE A 257 -26.79 -0.47 0.75
N VAL A 258 -26.08 -0.85 -0.32
CA VAL A 258 -26.57 -0.65 -1.69
C VAL A 258 -27.80 -1.51 -1.93
N PHE A 259 -27.78 -2.78 -1.51
CA PHE A 259 -28.89 -3.71 -1.67
C PHE A 259 -30.17 -3.23 -0.96
N TYR A 260 -30.05 -2.74 0.27
CA TYR A 260 -31.18 -2.22 1.05
C TYR A 260 -31.48 -0.73 0.80
N LYS A 261 -30.85 -0.10 -0.20
CA LYS A 261 -31.01 1.33 -0.56
C LYS A 261 -30.81 2.29 0.64
N TYR A 262 -29.95 1.93 1.59
CA TYR A 262 -29.72 2.71 2.80
C TYR A 262 -28.68 3.82 2.55
N GLN A 263 -29.15 4.95 2.00
CA GLN A 263 -28.30 6.05 1.53
C GLN A 263 -27.39 6.65 2.62
N ILE A 264 -27.90 6.87 3.83
CA ILE A 264 -27.10 7.43 4.93
C ILE A 264 -25.93 6.50 5.28
N GLY A 265 -26.19 5.18 5.35
CA GLY A 265 -25.14 4.20 5.56
C GLY A 265 -24.10 4.19 4.44
N LEU A 266 -24.53 4.36 3.18
CA LEU A 266 -23.61 4.48 2.06
C LEU A 266 -22.69 5.69 2.17
N TYR A 267 -23.22 6.85 2.58
CA TYR A 267 -22.42 8.06 2.78
C TYR A 267 -21.39 7.87 3.90
N LEU A 268 -21.81 7.34 5.05
CA LEU A 268 -20.91 7.08 6.18
C LEU A 268 -19.82 6.07 5.82
N VAL A 269 -20.18 4.94 5.21
CA VAL A 269 -19.22 3.88 4.84
C VAL A 269 -18.25 4.35 3.76
N THR A 270 -18.72 5.19 2.83
CA THR A 270 -17.87 5.81 1.81
C THR A 270 -16.89 6.81 2.45
N TYR A 271 -17.36 7.63 3.40
CA TYR A 271 -16.50 8.54 4.16
C TYR A 271 -15.40 7.78 4.94
N TYR A 272 -15.77 6.74 5.69
CA TYR A 272 -14.79 5.93 6.43
C TYR A 272 -13.83 5.16 5.51
N LEU A 273 -14.30 4.68 4.34
CA LEU A 273 -13.42 4.03 3.36
C LEU A 273 -12.26 4.93 2.97
N PHE A 274 -12.53 6.22 2.78
CA PHE A 274 -11.53 7.19 2.35
C PHE A 274 -10.57 7.63 3.45
N ILE A 275 -10.86 7.31 4.70
CA ILE A 275 -9.92 7.42 5.82
C ILE A 275 -9.11 6.12 5.92
N ILE A 276 -9.79 4.98 5.91
CA ILE A 276 -9.17 3.66 6.10
C ILE A 276 -8.16 3.36 4.98
N VAL A 277 -8.51 3.60 3.73
CA VAL A 277 -7.68 3.24 2.58
C VAL A 277 -6.30 3.93 2.58
N PRO A 278 -6.19 5.26 2.69
CA PRO A 278 -4.88 5.92 2.80
C PRO A 278 -4.09 5.44 4.02
N LEU A 279 -4.76 5.26 5.17
CA LEU A 279 -4.11 4.77 6.39
C LEU A 279 -3.48 3.39 6.19
N ILE A 280 -4.13 2.50 5.44
CA ILE A 280 -3.58 1.18 5.10
C ILE A 280 -2.24 1.29 4.38
N GLY A 281 -2.16 2.12 3.34
CA GLY A 281 -0.92 2.38 2.61
C GLY A 281 0.14 3.04 3.50
N CYS A 282 -0.27 3.99 4.33
CA CYS A 282 0.60 4.75 5.22
C CYS A 282 1.26 3.89 6.31
N VAL A 283 0.58 2.86 6.82
CA VAL A 283 1.10 2.04 7.91
C VAL A 283 2.19 1.06 7.43
N GLN A 284 2.20 0.66 6.16
CA GLN A 284 3.17 -0.29 5.61
C GLN A 284 4.65 0.09 5.85
N PRO A 285 5.12 1.30 5.52
CA PRO A 285 6.52 1.69 5.72
C PRO A 285 6.93 1.67 7.20
N TYR A 286 6.04 2.08 8.10
CA TYR A 286 6.32 2.06 9.54
C TYR A 286 6.47 0.63 10.06
N ILE A 287 5.59 -0.27 9.66
CA ILE A 287 5.68 -1.68 10.05
C ILE A 287 6.98 -2.29 9.55
N LEU A 288 7.34 -2.02 8.29
CA LEU A 288 8.58 -2.51 7.72
C LEU A 288 9.81 -1.98 8.48
N LEU A 289 9.82 -0.69 8.85
CA LEU A 289 10.89 -0.09 9.66
C LEU A 289 10.92 -0.67 11.08
N ILE A 290 9.81 -0.68 11.80
CA ILE A 290 9.74 -1.14 13.19
C ILE A 290 10.22 -2.60 13.29
N LEU A 291 9.72 -3.46 12.40
CA LEU A 291 9.95 -4.89 12.48
C LEU A 291 11.31 -5.30 11.90
N SER A 292 11.81 -4.65 10.83
CA SER A 292 13.02 -5.09 10.14
C SER A 292 14.28 -4.34 10.59
N LYS A 293 15.09 -4.97 11.45
CA LYS A 293 16.39 -4.44 11.87
C LYS A 293 17.34 -4.16 10.69
N SER A 294 17.29 -4.99 9.64
CA SER A 294 18.09 -4.78 8.43
C SER A 294 17.68 -3.51 7.71
N VAL A 295 16.37 -3.30 7.51
CA VAL A 295 15.86 -2.10 6.83
C VAL A 295 16.17 -0.86 7.64
N ARG A 296 16.05 -0.88 8.97
CA ARG A 296 16.45 0.26 9.82
C ARG A 296 17.93 0.61 9.70
N LYS A 297 18.81 -0.40 9.66
CA LYS A 297 20.24 -0.18 9.47
C LYS A 297 20.53 0.41 8.09
N ASP A 298 19.90 -0.10 7.05
CA ASP A 298 20.05 0.41 5.69
C ASP A 298 19.51 1.85 5.59
N PHE A 299 18.35 2.13 6.19
CA PHE A 299 17.74 3.46 6.26
C PHE A 299 18.62 4.46 7.02
N GLY A 300 19.07 4.08 8.22
CA GLY A 300 19.98 4.85 9.04
C GLY A 300 21.29 5.16 8.32
N ARG A 301 21.91 4.15 7.70
CA ARG A 301 23.16 4.33 6.96
C ARG A 301 23.00 5.19 5.71
N PHE A 302 21.88 5.06 5.00
CA PHE A 302 21.65 5.79 3.75
C PHE A 302 21.34 7.26 3.99
N TYR A 303 20.39 7.58 4.88
CA TYR A 303 19.94 8.96 5.13
C TYR A 303 20.70 9.66 6.25
N PHE A 304 21.18 8.92 7.25
CA PHE A 304 21.90 9.44 8.41
C PHE A 304 23.35 8.93 8.47
N GLY A 305 23.93 8.57 7.32
CA GLY A 305 25.29 8.01 7.24
C GLY A 305 26.38 8.88 7.84
N TRP A 306 26.18 10.21 7.86
CA TRP A 306 27.05 11.16 8.55
C TRP A 306 27.15 10.92 10.06
N ILE A 307 26.07 10.47 10.69
CA ILE A 307 26.04 10.08 12.11
C ILE A 307 26.78 8.75 12.30
N TYR A 308 26.56 7.78 11.42
CA TYR A 308 27.19 6.45 11.49
C TYR A 308 28.70 6.44 11.20
N LYS A 309 29.20 7.38 10.38
CA LYS A 309 30.64 7.47 10.07
C LYS A 309 31.47 7.70 11.33
N ASN A 310 30.90 8.37 12.35
CA ASN A 310 31.57 8.67 13.61
C ASN A 310 31.73 7.44 14.52
N GLU A 311 30.82 6.47 14.48
CA GLU A 311 30.92 5.24 15.30
C GLU A 311 32.02 4.28 14.80
N VAL A 312 32.21 4.18 13.48
CA VAL A 312 33.24 3.29 12.91
C VAL A 312 34.64 3.85 13.18
N CYS A 313 34.81 5.18 13.14
CA CYS A 313 36.08 5.81 13.48
C CYS A 313 36.41 5.71 14.98
N THR A 314 35.43 5.76 15.88
CA THR A 314 35.66 5.71 17.33
C THR A 314 35.93 4.29 17.86
N ASN A 315 35.38 3.23 17.26
CA ASN A 315 35.69 1.86 17.67
C ASN A 315 37.08 1.38 17.21
N LYS A 316 37.66 1.94 16.13
CA LYS A 316 39.06 1.68 15.77
C LYS A 316 40.05 2.22 16.81
N THR A 317 39.70 3.25 17.57
CA THR A 317 40.61 3.86 18.55
C THR A 317 40.68 3.11 19.87
N LYS A 318 39.69 2.27 20.22
CA LYS A 318 39.66 1.53 21.49
C LYS A 318 39.95 0.03 21.38
N GLY A 319 40.12 -0.50 20.17
CA GLY A 319 40.44 -1.90 19.95
C GLY A 319 41.74 -2.06 19.17
N THR A 320 42.81 -2.39 19.88
CA THR A 320 44.04 -3.06 19.39
C THR A 320 45.06 -2.24 18.57
N THR A 321 46.02 -1.68 19.32
CA THR A 321 47.46 -1.94 19.11
C THR A 321 47.67 -3.47 18.97
N PHE A 322 47.47 -4.03 17.78
CA PHE A 322 48.02 -5.33 17.42
C PHE A 322 49.03 -5.12 16.29
N ILE A 323 50.26 -4.97 16.73
CA ILE A 323 51.52 -5.32 16.08
C ILE A 323 51.36 -5.68 14.60
N SER A 324 51.61 -4.66 13.76
CA SER A 324 52.01 -4.82 12.37
C SER A 324 53.27 -5.70 12.31
N LYS A 325 53.07 -7.02 12.18
CA LYS A 325 54.09 -7.92 11.63
C LYS A 325 53.77 -8.13 10.14
N LYS A 326 54.54 -7.40 9.32
CA LYS A 326 55.18 -7.82 8.07
C LYS A 326 54.34 -8.64 7.06
N ASN A 327 54.07 -7.99 5.93
CA ASN A 327 54.27 -8.40 4.52
C ASN A 327 53.29 -7.55 3.69
N LYS A 328 53.65 -6.35 3.20
CA LYS A 328 54.56 -6.02 2.08
C LYS A 328 54.45 -6.97 0.88
N VAL A 329 54.51 -6.36 -0.31
CA VAL A 329 54.38 -6.88 -1.68
C VAL A 329 52.93 -6.81 -2.20
N THR A 330 52.48 -5.65 -2.71
CA THR A 330 52.54 -5.18 -4.12
C THR A 330 51.90 -6.14 -5.12
N ASP A 331 50.76 -5.74 -5.70
CA ASP A 331 50.57 -5.51 -7.14
C ASP A 331 49.14 -4.96 -7.35
N CYS A 332 48.95 -3.71 -7.75
CA CYS A 332 49.05 -3.12 -9.09
C CYS A 332 47.79 -3.34 -9.97
N ILE A 333 47.16 -2.20 -10.30
CA ILE A 333 46.59 -1.77 -11.59
C ILE A 333 45.11 -1.37 -11.54
N ILE A 334 44.95 -0.03 -11.50
CA ILE A 334 43.96 0.90 -12.09
C ILE A 334 42.47 0.61 -11.84
#